data_AF-A0AAN8X045-F1
#
_entry.id   AF-A0AAN8X045-F1
#
_cell.length_a   1.000
_cell.length_b   1.000
_cell.length_c   1.000
_cell.angle_alpha   90.00
_cell.angle_beta   90.00
_cell.angle_gamma   90.00
#
_symmetry.space_group_name_H-M   'P 1'
#
loop_
_entity.id
_entity.type
_entity.pdbx_description
1 polymer ?
#
loop_
_entity_poly.entity_id
_entity_poly.type
_entity_poly.pdbx_seq_one_letter_code
_entity_poly.pdbx_strand_id
1 'polypeptide(L)'
;MDAGLSEEELLIRAREERAAIVGRYHLGREVGAIIVPWEDPEFEIYHATDRYGFIHDTRLPQSRSKEEEKRLEVEVSRIQKWLKMIRAWDKYWGKEKFSKRIYKGIPDRFRGDVWARLLFLEQVKQEQRGKYEEMKKLGCKWSTDVRQIDLDVNRTYRDHTMFRKRYDEKQQQLFHILVAYSMYNQEVGYCQGMSQIAALLLMYLNEEDAFWALSALMSKPKYAMH
;
A
#
# COMPACT_ATOMS: atom_id res chain seq x y z
N MET A 1 -3.69 37.57 27.12
CA MET A 1 -4.53 37.63 25.90
C MET A 1 -3.75 36.91 24.84
N ASP A 2 -4.13 35.65 24.59
CA ASP A 2 -3.51 34.81 23.59
C ASP A 2 -4.00 35.30 22.23
N ALA A 3 -3.17 36.08 21.52
CA ALA A 3 -3.50 36.50 20.17
C ALA A 3 -3.33 35.27 19.28
N GLY A 4 -4.41 34.52 19.10
CA GLY A 4 -4.44 33.41 18.17
C GLY A 4 -3.98 33.86 16.78
N LEU A 5 -3.20 33.00 16.12
CA LEU A 5 -2.71 33.22 14.75
C LEU A 5 -3.88 33.57 13.83
N SER A 6 -3.67 34.55 12.95
CA SER A 6 -4.63 34.87 11.89
C SER A 6 -4.79 33.69 10.92
N GLU A 7 -5.92 33.65 10.20
CA GLU A 7 -6.21 32.63 9.21
C GLU A 7 -5.12 32.55 8.11
N GLU A 8 -4.60 33.70 7.70
CA GLU A 8 -3.50 33.80 6.74
C GLU A 8 -2.20 33.16 7.28
N GLU A 9 -1.83 33.44 8.52
CA GLU A 9 -0.66 32.84 9.16
C GLU A 9 -0.80 31.32 9.32
N LEU A 10 -2.00 30.83 9.63
CA LEU A 10 -2.29 29.40 9.70
C LEU A 10 -2.12 28.72 8.34
N LEU A 11 -2.60 29.35 7.25
CA LEU A 11 -2.46 28.83 5.90
C LEU A 11 -0.99 28.78 5.44
N ILE A 12 -0.21 29.81 5.76
CA ILE A 12 1.23 29.86 5.47
C ILE A 12 1.94 28.73 6.21
N ARG A 13 1.70 28.58 7.51
CA ARG A 13 2.31 27.53 8.33
C ARG A 13 1.96 26.13 7.82
N ALA A 14 0.70 25.88 7.46
CA ALA A 14 0.27 24.60 6.91
C ALA A 14 0.96 24.29 5.56
N ARG A 15 1.19 25.31 4.74
CA ARG A 15 1.94 25.17 3.48
C ARG A 15 3.41 24.85 3.71
N GLU A 16 4.06 25.53 4.66
CA GLU A 16 5.45 25.28 5.03
C GLU A 16 5.64 23.88 5.61
N GLU A 17 4.76 23.48 6.53
CA GLU A 17 4.77 22.14 7.12
C GLU A 17 4.61 21.05 6.04
N ARG A 18 3.65 21.22 5.12
CA ARG A 18 3.48 20.31 3.99
C ARG A 18 4.73 20.23 3.12
N ALA A 19 5.30 21.37 2.75
CA ALA A 19 6.50 21.42 1.91
C ALA A 19 7.69 20.73 2.59
N ALA A 20 7.84 20.89 3.91
CA ALA A 20 8.88 20.22 4.68
C ALA A 20 8.69 18.70 4.71
N ILE A 21 7.47 18.21 4.95
CA ILE A 21 7.16 16.78 4.95
C ILE A 21 7.44 16.16 3.57
N VAL A 22 6.90 16.76 2.51
CA VAL A 22 7.11 16.29 1.12
C VAL A 22 8.60 16.32 0.76
N GLY A 23 9.33 17.35 1.18
CA GLY A 23 10.77 17.44 1.01
C GLY A 23 11.53 16.27 1.63
N ARG A 24 11.13 15.80 2.82
CA ARG A 24 11.74 14.61 3.45
C ARG A 24 11.48 13.34 2.65
N TYR A 25 10.27 13.14 2.12
CA TYR A 25 9.99 11.99 1.25
C TYR A 25 10.77 12.03 -0.06
N HIS A 26 10.86 13.18 -0.71
CA HIS A 26 11.64 13.33 -1.94
C HIS A 26 13.15 13.13 -1.71
N LEU A 27 13.67 13.58 -0.56
CA LEU A 27 15.06 13.34 -0.18
C LEU A 27 15.29 11.86 0.20
N GLY A 28 14.27 11.19 0.73
CA GLY A 28 14.35 9.80 1.13
C GLY A 28 15.38 9.60 2.25
N ARG A 29 16.36 8.74 1.98
CA ARG A 29 17.48 8.45 2.89
C ARG A 29 18.83 8.93 2.35
N GLU A 30 18.80 9.85 1.39
CA GLU A 30 20.02 10.45 0.82
C GLU A 30 20.77 11.33 1.83
N VAL A 31 21.99 11.74 1.47
CA VAL A 31 22.85 12.57 2.33
C VAL A 31 22.11 13.84 2.76
N GLY A 32 22.06 14.07 4.08
CA GLY A 32 21.35 15.20 4.69
C GLY A 32 19.94 14.87 5.18
N ALA A 33 19.44 13.63 4.98
CA ALA A 33 18.18 13.20 5.57
C ALA A 33 18.23 13.21 7.10
N ILE A 34 17.22 13.83 7.72
CA ILE A 34 17.05 13.87 9.17
C ILE A 34 15.99 12.82 9.52
N ILE A 35 16.45 11.74 10.14
CA ILE A 35 15.59 10.67 10.65
C ILE A 35 15.78 10.63 12.15
N VAL A 36 14.69 10.76 12.89
CA VAL A 36 14.76 10.71 14.36
C VAL A 36 14.94 9.26 14.80
N PRO A 37 15.75 8.97 15.84
CA PRO A 37 16.09 7.59 16.20
C PRO A 37 14.88 6.68 16.50
N TRP A 38 13.78 7.21 17.02
CA TRP A 38 12.57 6.38 17.27
C TRP A 38 11.77 6.08 16.00
N GLU A 39 11.98 6.81 14.91
CA GLU A 39 11.40 6.51 13.60
C GLU A 39 12.13 5.37 12.89
N ASP A 40 13.30 4.97 13.36
CA ASP A 40 14.09 3.85 12.87
C ASP A 40 14.67 3.09 14.06
N PRO A 41 13.95 2.10 14.62
CA PRO A 41 14.49 1.30 15.70
C PRO A 41 15.72 0.54 15.19
N GLU A 42 16.91 1.05 15.51
CA GLU A 42 18.17 0.38 15.26
C GLU A 42 18.21 -0.93 16.06
N PHE A 43 18.27 -2.05 15.34
CA PHE A 43 18.64 -3.38 15.83
C PHE A 43 17.94 -3.87 17.11
N GLU A 44 16.67 -4.25 16.99
CA GLU A 44 16.19 -5.40 17.77
C GLU A 44 16.74 -6.67 17.12
N ILE A 45 17.60 -7.35 17.86
CA ILE A 45 18.22 -8.62 17.50
C ILE A 45 17.10 -9.68 17.38
N TYR A 46 17.19 -10.56 16.38
CA TYR A 46 16.30 -11.70 16.03
C TYR A 46 15.22 -11.46 14.94
N HIS A 47 15.65 -11.49 13.69
CA HIS A 47 14.83 -11.35 12.47
C HIS A 47 14.25 -12.68 11.98
N ALA A 48 13.33 -13.27 12.74
CA ALA A 48 12.51 -14.33 12.15
C ALA A 48 11.35 -13.66 11.39
N THR A 49 11.52 -13.47 10.08
CA THR A 49 10.42 -13.02 9.24
C THR A 49 9.53 -14.20 8.86
N ASP A 50 8.22 -14.02 8.92
CA ASP A 50 7.31 -14.99 8.35
C ASP A 50 7.37 -15.00 6.81
N ARG A 51 6.57 -15.88 6.20
CA ARG A 51 6.53 -16.04 4.74
C ARG A 51 6.05 -14.80 3.97
N TYR A 52 5.44 -13.83 4.64
CA TYR A 52 4.93 -12.60 4.03
C TYR A 52 5.87 -11.43 4.26
N GLY A 53 6.83 -11.56 5.19
CA GLY A 53 7.83 -10.53 5.48
C GLY A 53 7.57 -9.75 6.77
N PHE A 54 6.63 -10.21 7.62
CA PHE A 54 6.42 -9.65 8.96
C PHE A 54 7.43 -10.23 9.95
N ILE A 55 7.98 -9.37 10.78
CA ILE A 55 8.98 -9.63 11.81
C ILE A 55 8.25 -10.01 13.09
N HIS A 56 8.72 -11.06 13.75
CA HIS A 56 8.18 -11.53 15.01
C HIS A 56 9.19 -11.31 16.13
N ASP A 57 8.73 -10.76 17.26
CA ASP A 57 9.56 -10.52 18.46
C ASP A 57 10.09 -11.83 19.08
N THR A 58 9.39 -12.92 18.81
CA THR A 58 9.82 -14.27 19.21
C THR A 58 10.42 -15.00 18.03
N ARG A 59 11.47 -15.77 18.29
CA ARG A 59 12.08 -16.64 17.29
C ARG A 59 11.01 -17.61 16.77
N LEU A 60 10.72 -17.53 15.47
CA LEU A 60 9.80 -18.48 14.84
C LEU A 60 10.30 -19.92 15.04
N PRO A 61 9.38 -20.89 15.15
CA PRO A 61 9.73 -22.31 15.23
C PRO A 61 10.70 -22.70 14.11
N GLN A 62 11.73 -23.48 14.43
CA GLN A 62 12.70 -23.94 13.42
C GLN A 62 12.05 -24.84 12.35
N SER A 63 10.98 -25.53 12.71
CA SER A 63 10.13 -26.32 11.83
C SER A 63 8.72 -25.74 11.82
N ARG A 64 8.08 -25.75 10.65
CA ARG A 64 6.68 -25.35 10.50
C ARG A 64 5.76 -26.27 11.29
N SER A 65 4.63 -25.76 11.76
CA SER A 65 3.61 -26.63 12.35
C SER A 65 3.01 -27.55 11.29
N LYS A 66 2.43 -28.69 11.69
CA LYS A 66 1.74 -29.59 10.76
C LYS A 66 0.61 -28.87 10.01
N GLU A 67 -0.04 -27.90 10.64
CA GLU A 67 -1.07 -27.07 10.03
C GLU A 67 -0.49 -26.14 8.96
N GLU A 68 0.68 -25.54 9.21
CA GLU A 68 1.38 -24.71 8.23
C GLU A 68 1.87 -25.50 7.03
N GLU A 69 2.46 -26.67 7.26
CA GLU A 69 2.89 -27.59 6.21
C GLU A 69 1.70 -28.00 5.34
N LYS A 70 0.59 -28.42 5.96
CA LYS A 70 -0.64 -28.76 5.25
C LYS A 70 -1.20 -27.58 4.43
N ARG A 71 -1.17 -26.36 4.98
CA ARG A 71 -1.59 -25.15 4.24
C ARG A 71 -0.71 -24.91 3.02
N LEU A 72 0.61 -25.06 3.16
CA LEU A 72 1.57 -24.92 2.06
C LEU A 72 1.41 -26.01 1.00
N GLU A 73 1.24 -27.27 1.39
CA GLU A 73 0.96 -28.36 0.46
C GLU A 73 -0.31 -28.11 -0.35
N VAL A 74 -1.38 -27.66 0.33
CA VAL A 74 -2.64 -27.29 -0.32
C VAL A 74 -2.42 -26.14 -1.31
N GLU A 75 -1.65 -25.13 -0.95
CA GLU A 75 -1.30 -24.02 -1.84
C GLU A 75 -0.47 -24.49 -3.05
N VAL A 76 0.59 -25.27 -2.82
CA VAL A 76 1.46 -25.83 -3.86
C VAL A 76 0.65 -26.69 -4.85
N SER A 77 -0.27 -27.52 -4.35
CA SER A 77 -1.14 -28.36 -5.18
C SER A 77 -2.08 -27.55 -6.11
N ARG A 78 -2.26 -26.25 -5.81
CA ARG A 78 -3.10 -25.33 -6.60
C ARG A 78 -2.29 -24.56 -7.64
N ILE A 79 -0.97 -24.47 -7.51
CA ILE A 79 -0.10 -23.66 -8.39
C ILE A 79 -0.31 -24.02 -9.87
N GLN A 80 -0.20 -25.30 -10.23
CA GLN A 80 -0.33 -25.74 -11.63
C GLN A 80 -1.73 -25.42 -12.21
N LYS A 81 -2.77 -25.53 -11.39
CA LYS A 81 -4.14 -25.23 -11.80
C LYS A 81 -4.31 -23.72 -12.04
N TRP A 82 -3.78 -22.89 -11.15
CA TRP A 82 -3.80 -21.44 -11.29
C TRP A 82 -2.98 -20.96 -12.49
N LEU A 83 -1.78 -21.51 -12.70
CA LEU A 83 -0.96 -21.20 -13.87
C LEU A 83 -1.72 -21.46 -15.18
N LYS A 84 -2.40 -22.61 -15.28
CA LYS A 84 -3.26 -22.92 -16.43
C LYS A 84 -4.41 -21.91 -16.59
N MET A 85 -5.04 -21.52 -15.48
CA MET A 85 -6.16 -20.57 -15.49
C MET A 85 -5.73 -19.16 -15.89
N ILE A 86 -4.56 -18.70 -15.43
CA ILE A 86 -3.99 -17.39 -15.75
C ILE A 86 -3.62 -17.31 -17.24
N ARG A 87 -3.00 -18.37 -17.79
CA ARG A 87 -2.63 -18.43 -19.22
C ARG A 87 -3.83 -18.46 -20.15
N ALA A 88 -4.94 -19.06 -19.72
CA ALA A 88 -6.17 -19.13 -20.49
C ALA A 88 -7.29 -18.32 -19.81
N TRP A 89 -6.98 -17.08 -19.42
CA TRP A 89 -7.85 -16.24 -18.61
C TRP A 89 -9.27 -16.15 -19.17
N ASP A 90 -9.42 -15.75 -20.44
CA ASP A 90 -10.73 -15.54 -21.08
C ASP A 90 -11.57 -16.83 -21.16
N LYS A 91 -10.91 -17.99 -21.20
CA LYS A 91 -11.60 -19.28 -21.17
C LYS A 91 -12.24 -19.57 -19.81
N TYR A 92 -11.68 -19.07 -18.71
CA TYR A 92 -12.14 -19.35 -17.35
C TYR A 92 -12.89 -18.19 -16.70
N TRP A 93 -12.60 -16.96 -17.12
CA TRP A 93 -13.25 -15.74 -16.63
C TRP A 93 -14.78 -15.83 -16.73
N GLY A 94 -15.48 -15.28 -15.74
CA GLY A 94 -16.95 -15.31 -15.65
C GLY A 94 -17.57 -16.68 -15.34
N LYS A 95 -16.79 -17.77 -15.31
CA LYS A 95 -17.32 -19.11 -15.00
C LYS A 95 -17.33 -19.38 -13.50
N GLU A 96 -18.35 -20.06 -13.02
CA GLU A 96 -18.51 -20.45 -11.61
C GLU A 96 -17.27 -21.19 -11.06
N LYS A 97 -16.63 -22.03 -11.89
CA LYS A 97 -15.40 -22.74 -11.54
C LYS A 97 -14.25 -21.80 -11.18
N PHE A 98 -14.15 -20.64 -11.83
CA PHE A 98 -13.14 -19.63 -11.54
C PHE A 98 -13.40 -18.96 -10.19
N SER A 99 -14.64 -18.53 -9.94
CA SER A 99 -15.05 -17.97 -8.64
C SER A 99 -14.81 -18.94 -7.48
N LYS A 100 -15.21 -20.22 -7.64
CA LYS A 100 -14.94 -21.28 -6.65
C LYS A 100 -13.45 -21.46 -6.35
N ARG A 101 -12.55 -21.14 -7.30
CA ARG A 101 -11.10 -21.23 -7.09
C ARG A 101 -10.56 -20.01 -6.36
N ILE A 102 -11.10 -18.82 -6.62
CA ILE A 102 -10.80 -17.61 -5.84
C ILE A 102 -11.12 -17.85 -4.37
N TYR A 103 -12.33 -18.32 -4.06
CA TYR A 103 -12.75 -18.58 -2.67
C TYR A 103 -11.94 -19.69 -1.98
N LYS A 104 -11.41 -20.65 -2.73
CA LYS A 104 -10.48 -21.64 -2.18
C LYS A 104 -9.15 -21.01 -1.80
N GLY A 105 -8.74 -19.94 -2.47
CA GLY A 105 -7.51 -19.20 -2.25
C GLY A 105 -6.63 -19.14 -3.49
N ILE A 106 -6.17 -17.94 -3.80
CA ILE A 106 -5.14 -17.66 -4.81
C ILE A 106 -3.77 -17.91 -4.15
N PRO A 107 -2.90 -18.75 -4.73
CA PRO A 107 -1.52 -18.90 -4.28
C PRO A 107 -0.82 -17.55 -4.24
N ASP A 108 -0.02 -17.35 -3.21
CA ASP A 108 0.61 -16.08 -2.87
C ASP A 108 1.34 -15.45 -4.07
N ARG A 109 2.15 -16.26 -4.76
CA ARG A 109 2.90 -15.87 -5.97
C ARG A 109 2.06 -15.38 -7.16
N PHE A 110 0.74 -15.57 -7.14
CA PHE A 110 -0.16 -15.15 -8.21
C PHE A 110 -1.10 -14.03 -7.77
N ARG A 111 -1.03 -13.57 -6.50
CA ARG A 111 -1.95 -12.54 -5.99
C ARG A 111 -1.84 -11.24 -6.76
N GLY A 112 -0.63 -10.71 -6.97
CA GLY A 112 -0.41 -9.48 -7.75
C GLY A 112 -1.06 -9.55 -9.13
N ASP A 113 -0.69 -10.54 -9.94
CA ASP A 113 -1.23 -10.75 -11.30
C ASP A 113 -2.76 -10.92 -11.30
N VAL A 114 -3.29 -11.74 -10.40
CA VAL A 114 -4.72 -12.05 -10.37
C VAL A 114 -5.51 -10.85 -9.87
N TRP A 115 -5.08 -10.16 -8.82
CA TRP A 115 -5.74 -8.96 -8.30
C TRP A 115 -5.74 -7.85 -9.34
N ALA A 116 -4.63 -7.63 -10.05
CA ALA A 116 -4.56 -6.65 -11.12
C ALA A 116 -5.60 -6.91 -12.23
N ARG A 117 -5.77 -8.18 -12.63
CA ARG A 117 -6.79 -8.58 -13.61
C ARG A 117 -8.21 -8.50 -13.06
N LEU A 118 -8.44 -8.87 -11.80
CA LEU A 118 -9.75 -8.79 -11.15
C LEU A 118 -10.27 -7.36 -11.02
N LEU A 119 -9.37 -6.40 -10.81
CA LEU A 119 -9.68 -4.99 -10.67
C LEU A 119 -9.63 -4.23 -12.00
N PHE A 120 -9.24 -4.91 -13.09
CA PHE A 120 -9.09 -4.36 -14.43
C PHE A 120 -8.09 -3.19 -14.48
N LEU A 121 -6.98 -3.29 -13.73
CA LEU A 121 -6.03 -2.18 -13.58
C LEU A 121 -5.42 -1.75 -14.91
N GLU A 122 -5.11 -2.69 -15.81
CA GLU A 122 -4.54 -2.38 -17.11
C GLU A 122 -5.48 -1.52 -17.96
N GLN A 123 -6.78 -1.83 -17.96
CA GLN A 123 -7.78 -1.03 -18.65
C GLN A 123 -7.89 0.37 -18.03
N VAL A 124 -7.98 0.46 -16.70
CA VAL A 124 -8.11 1.74 -15.99
C VAL A 124 -6.89 2.64 -16.26
N LYS A 125 -5.67 2.09 -16.22
CA LYS A 125 -4.44 2.84 -16.56
C LYS A 125 -4.43 3.35 -17.99
N GLN A 126 -4.93 2.56 -18.93
CA GLN A 126 -5.01 2.98 -20.34
C GLN A 126 -6.02 4.12 -20.52
N GLU A 127 -7.19 4.02 -19.87
CA GLU A 127 -8.24 5.03 -19.88
C GLU A 127 -7.83 6.32 -19.17
N GLN A 128 -7.06 6.21 -18.08
CA GLN A 128 -6.65 7.32 -17.20
C GLN A 128 -5.14 7.59 -17.30
N ARG A 129 -4.56 7.41 -18.49
CA ARG A 129 -3.12 7.49 -18.70
C ARG A 129 -2.54 8.81 -18.19
N GLY A 130 -1.53 8.73 -17.33
CA GLY A 130 -0.84 9.88 -16.75
C GLY A 130 -1.57 10.55 -15.58
N LYS A 131 -2.80 10.12 -15.26
CA LYS A 131 -3.60 10.72 -14.18
C LYS A 131 -2.96 10.49 -12.82
N TYR A 132 -2.39 9.32 -12.56
CA TYR A 132 -1.68 9.05 -11.32
C TYR A 132 -0.54 10.05 -11.07
N GLU A 133 0.31 10.29 -12.08
CA GLU A 133 1.43 11.23 -11.97
C GLU A 133 0.95 12.68 -11.78
N GLU A 134 -0.14 13.08 -12.43
CA GLU A 134 -0.80 14.37 -12.22
C GLU A 134 -1.28 14.51 -10.76
N MET A 135 -1.99 13.49 -10.26
CA MET A 135 -2.54 13.49 -8.90
C MET A 135 -1.45 13.47 -7.84
N LYS A 136 -0.37 12.72 -8.04
CA LYS A 136 0.80 12.72 -7.16
C LYS A 136 1.40 14.13 -7.04
N LYS A 137 1.61 14.81 -8.17
CA LYS A 137 2.13 16.20 -8.19
C LYS A 137 1.19 17.17 -7.48
N LEU A 138 -0.11 17.09 -7.74
CA LEU A 138 -1.11 17.92 -7.08
C LEU A 138 -1.20 17.60 -5.58
N GLY A 139 -1.13 16.33 -5.20
CA GLY A 139 -1.15 15.86 -3.80
C GLY A 139 0.01 16.43 -3.01
N CYS A 140 1.23 16.28 -3.50
CA CYS A 140 2.41 16.86 -2.88
C CYS A 140 2.31 18.39 -2.75
N LYS A 141 1.66 19.08 -3.70
CA LYS A 141 1.59 20.55 -3.70
C LYS A 141 0.46 21.11 -2.85
N TRP A 142 -0.70 20.44 -2.82
CA TRP A 142 -1.96 21.02 -2.37
C TRP A 142 -2.76 20.19 -1.37
N SER A 143 -2.45 18.91 -1.16
CA SER A 143 -3.22 18.08 -0.23
C SER A 143 -3.16 18.65 1.19
N THR A 144 -4.32 18.79 1.84
CA THR A 144 -4.45 19.17 3.25
C THR A 144 -4.14 18.02 4.20
N ASP A 145 -4.06 16.80 3.69
CA ASP A 145 -3.95 15.57 4.48
C ASP A 145 -2.51 15.10 4.69
N VAL A 146 -1.52 15.79 4.10
CA VAL A 146 -0.10 15.39 4.09
C VAL A 146 0.43 15.08 5.49
N ARG A 147 0.08 15.89 6.50
CA ARG A 147 0.50 15.66 7.88
C ARG A 147 -0.08 14.37 8.46
N GLN A 148 -1.37 14.12 8.22
CA GLN A 148 -2.01 12.90 8.72
C GLN A 148 -1.50 11.65 7.98
N ILE A 149 -1.28 11.76 6.67
CA ILE A 149 -0.69 10.70 5.86
C ILE A 149 0.73 10.38 6.37
N ASP A 150 1.54 11.38 6.67
CA ASP A 150 2.89 11.19 7.19
C ASP A 150 2.93 10.39 8.50
N LEU A 151 2.06 10.78 9.45
CA LEU A 151 1.89 10.07 10.72
C LEU A 151 1.43 8.62 10.50
N ASP A 152 0.54 8.39 9.54
CA ASP A 152 -0.01 7.07 9.25
C ASP A 152 1.00 6.17 8.54
N VAL A 153 1.77 6.69 7.59
CA VAL A 153 2.87 5.97 6.94
C VAL A 153 3.89 5.51 7.98
N ASN A 154 4.27 6.38 8.93
CA ASN A 154 5.25 6.06 9.96
C ASN A 154 4.79 4.98 10.96
N ARG A 155 3.49 4.67 11.04
CA ARG A 155 2.95 3.61 11.93
C ARG A 155 2.38 2.40 11.18
N THR A 156 2.37 2.41 9.84
CA THR A 156 1.78 1.32 9.04
C THR A 156 2.77 0.20 8.82
N TYR A 157 2.41 -1.02 9.25
CA TYR A 157 3.20 -2.25 9.07
C TYR A 157 4.68 -2.09 9.44
N ARG A 158 4.97 -1.47 10.59
CA ARG A 158 6.34 -1.23 11.07
C ARG A 158 7.10 -2.51 11.45
N ASP A 159 6.36 -3.58 11.67
CA ASP A 159 6.82 -4.96 11.80
C ASP A 159 7.09 -5.62 10.44
N HIS A 160 6.82 -4.97 9.30
CA HIS A 160 7.08 -5.54 7.98
C HIS A 160 8.40 -5.02 7.38
N THR A 161 9.20 -5.92 6.81
CA THR A 161 10.51 -5.61 6.21
C THR A 161 10.47 -4.47 5.19
N MET A 162 9.41 -4.38 4.39
CA MET A 162 9.23 -3.29 3.40
C MET A 162 8.97 -1.91 4.04
N PHE A 163 8.30 -1.82 5.19
CA PHE A 163 7.81 -0.54 5.72
C PHE A 163 8.49 -0.13 7.03
N ARG A 164 9.39 -0.97 7.57
CA ARG A 164 10.08 -0.71 8.84
C ARG A 164 11.00 0.51 8.80
N LYS A 165 11.63 0.82 7.65
CA LYS A 165 12.63 1.89 7.55
C LYS A 165 11.99 3.20 7.11
N ARG A 166 12.22 4.26 7.88
CA ARG A 166 11.69 5.60 7.62
C ARG A 166 12.19 6.16 6.29
N TYR A 167 11.27 6.70 5.49
CA TYR A 167 11.54 7.27 4.16
C TYR A 167 12.23 6.30 3.18
N ASP A 168 12.20 4.99 3.43
CA ASP A 168 12.68 4.01 2.46
C ASP A 168 11.71 3.92 1.28
N GLU A 169 12.13 3.31 0.17
CA GLU A 169 11.41 3.33 -1.12
C GLU A 169 9.91 3.01 -0.97
N LYS A 170 9.57 1.99 -0.18
CA LYS A 170 8.18 1.55 0.02
C LYS A 170 7.36 2.50 0.88
N GLN A 171 7.96 3.20 1.85
CA GLN A 171 7.27 4.28 2.56
C GLN A 171 7.03 5.48 1.65
N GLN A 172 7.97 5.81 0.75
CA GLN A 172 7.80 6.88 -0.23
C GLN A 172 6.66 6.55 -1.20
N GLN A 173 6.65 5.33 -1.77
CA GLN A 173 5.57 4.85 -2.64
C GLN A 173 4.22 4.88 -1.92
N LEU A 174 4.16 4.43 -0.67
CA LEU A 174 2.94 4.48 0.14
C LEU A 174 2.45 5.92 0.34
N PHE A 175 3.36 6.83 0.69
CA PHE A 175 3.05 8.25 0.83
C PHE A 175 2.49 8.84 -0.47
N HIS A 176 3.14 8.61 -1.61
CA HIS A 176 2.71 9.09 -2.92
C HIS A 176 1.33 8.57 -3.31
N ILE A 177 1.04 7.29 -3.09
CA ILE A 177 -0.28 6.71 -3.37
C ILE A 177 -1.36 7.44 -2.58
N LEU A 178 -1.14 7.68 -1.29
CA LEU A 178 -2.13 8.29 -0.40
C LEU A 178 -2.35 9.78 -0.70
N VAL A 179 -1.28 10.55 -0.95
CA VAL A 179 -1.42 11.97 -1.32
C VAL A 179 -2.02 12.13 -2.72
N ALA A 180 -1.74 11.21 -3.64
CA ALA A 180 -2.39 11.20 -4.96
C ALA A 180 -3.88 10.89 -4.80
N TYR A 181 -4.22 9.89 -3.99
CA TYR A 181 -5.61 9.50 -3.75
C TYR A 181 -6.43 10.63 -3.12
N SER A 182 -5.86 11.36 -2.14
CA SER A 182 -6.55 12.48 -1.49
C SER A 182 -6.94 13.59 -2.46
N MET A 183 -6.21 13.74 -3.58
CA MET A 183 -6.53 14.70 -4.65
C MET A 183 -7.37 14.11 -5.76
N TYR A 184 -7.30 12.80 -5.98
CA TYR A 184 -8.10 12.11 -6.99
C TYR A 184 -9.57 12.03 -6.59
N ASN A 185 -9.86 11.77 -5.31
CA ASN A 185 -11.21 11.76 -4.77
C ASN A 185 -11.30 12.74 -3.59
N GLN A 186 -11.50 14.02 -3.89
CA GLN A 186 -11.53 15.09 -2.89
C GLN A 186 -12.74 15.03 -1.95
N GLU A 187 -13.84 14.38 -2.35
CA GLU A 187 -15.01 14.21 -1.49
C GLU A 187 -14.69 13.31 -0.29
N VAL A 188 -13.85 12.29 -0.51
CA VAL A 188 -13.37 11.39 0.54
C VAL A 188 -12.07 11.92 1.17
N GLY A 189 -11.18 12.48 0.36
CA GLY A 189 -9.83 12.85 0.77
C GLY A 189 -9.04 11.65 1.28
N TYR A 190 -8.27 11.85 2.33
CA TYR A 190 -7.64 10.77 3.10
C TYR A 190 -8.45 10.43 4.36
N CYS A 191 -8.69 9.14 4.59
CA CYS A 191 -9.29 8.65 5.84
C CYS A 191 -8.35 7.67 6.54
N GLN A 192 -8.39 7.68 7.88
CA GLN A 192 -7.60 6.75 8.69
C GLN A 192 -7.95 5.29 8.34
N GLY A 193 -6.91 4.48 8.15
CA GLY A 193 -7.02 3.07 7.73
C GLY A 193 -6.69 2.84 6.26
N MET A 194 -6.77 3.88 5.41
CA MET A 194 -6.36 3.77 4.00
C MET A 194 -4.89 3.38 3.84
N SER A 195 -4.02 3.82 4.76
CA SER A 195 -2.60 3.47 4.74
C SER A 195 -2.36 1.96 4.80
N GLN A 196 -3.14 1.23 5.62
CA GLN A 196 -3.00 -0.23 5.76
C GLN A 196 -3.43 -0.95 4.49
N ILE A 197 -4.54 -0.52 3.87
CA ILE A 197 -5.02 -1.08 2.60
C ILE A 197 -4.01 -0.81 1.48
N ALA A 198 -3.56 0.44 1.35
CA ALA A 198 -2.59 0.84 0.34
C ALA A 198 -1.26 0.10 0.51
N ALA A 199 -0.78 -0.07 1.75
CA ALA A 199 0.45 -0.80 2.04
C ALA A 199 0.31 -2.30 1.70
N LEU A 200 -0.83 -2.93 2.01
CA LEU A 200 -1.11 -4.31 1.63
C LEU A 200 -1.11 -4.48 0.11
N LEU A 201 -1.73 -3.55 -0.63
CA LEU A 201 -1.71 -3.57 -2.10
C LEU A 201 -0.26 -3.43 -2.62
N LEU A 202 0.52 -2.53 -2.03
CA LEU A 202 1.91 -2.25 -2.43
C LEU A 202 2.89 -3.40 -2.12
N MET A 203 2.51 -4.35 -1.26
CA MET A 203 3.26 -5.61 -1.09
C MET A 203 3.19 -6.51 -2.34
N TYR A 204 2.13 -6.40 -3.15
CA TYR A 204 1.87 -7.28 -4.30
C TYR A 204 1.84 -6.56 -5.65
N LEU A 205 1.74 -5.23 -5.65
CA LEU A 205 1.60 -4.39 -6.85
C LEU A 205 2.70 -3.33 -6.88
N ASN A 206 2.99 -2.80 -8.07
CA ASN A 206 3.80 -1.58 -8.17
C ASN A 206 2.99 -0.35 -7.69
N GLU A 207 3.66 0.78 -7.58
CA GLU A 207 3.09 2.01 -7.01
C GLU A 207 1.81 2.48 -7.73
N GLU A 208 1.82 2.59 -9.06
CA GLU A 208 0.66 3.05 -9.84
C GLU A 208 -0.48 2.02 -9.83
N ASP A 209 -0.17 0.72 -9.94
CA ASP A 209 -1.17 -0.34 -9.85
C ASP A 209 -1.83 -0.37 -8.46
N ALA A 210 -1.06 -0.15 -7.39
CA ALA A 210 -1.59 -0.05 -6.04
C ALA A 210 -2.52 1.17 -5.86
N PHE A 211 -2.19 2.31 -6.47
CA PHE A 211 -3.08 3.48 -6.51
C PHE A 211 -4.41 3.17 -7.20
N TRP A 212 -4.38 2.55 -8.39
CA TRP A 212 -5.61 2.22 -9.10
C TRP A 212 -6.40 1.10 -8.41
N ALA A 213 -5.72 0.16 -7.75
CA ALA A 213 -6.37 -0.85 -6.93
C ALA A 213 -7.08 -0.23 -5.73
N LEU A 214 -6.44 0.70 -5.02
CA LEU A 214 -7.06 1.46 -3.93
C LEU A 214 -8.30 2.22 -4.44
N SER A 215 -8.16 2.97 -5.54
CA SER A 215 -9.28 3.70 -6.13
C SER A 215 -10.44 2.79 -6.54
N ALA A 216 -10.14 1.64 -7.15
CA ALA A 216 -11.18 0.68 -7.53
C ALA A 216 -11.93 0.16 -6.31
N LEU A 217 -11.24 -0.17 -5.22
CA LEU A 217 -11.84 -0.68 -3.98
C LEU A 217 -12.66 0.38 -3.24
N MET A 218 -12.24 1.64 -3.26
CA MET A 218 -12.91 2.72 -2.53
C MET A 218 -14.10 3.33 -3.29
N SER A 219 -14.10 3.29 -4.63
CA SER A 219 -15.06 4.06 -5.43
C SER A 219 -16.07 3.21 -6.21
N LYS A 220 -15.79 1.92 -6.48
CA LYS A 220 -16.74 1.12 -7.28
C LYS A 220 -17.88 0.58 -6.39
N PRO A 221 -19.16 0.74 -6.79
CA PRO A 221 -20.30 0.27 -6.02
C PRO A 221 -20.24 -1.23 -5.67
N LYS A 222 -19.62 -2.03 -6.54
CA LYS A 222 -19.40 -3.47 -6.31
C LYS A 222 -18.63 -3.79 -5.01
N TYR A 223 -17.83 -2.84 -4.51
CA TYR A 223 -17.02 -3.00 -3.31
C TYR A 223 -17.47 -2.09 -2.16
N ALA A 224 -18.56 -1.32 -2.35
CA ALA A 224 -19.19 -0.59 -1.26
C ALA A 224 -19.75 -1.61 -0.26
N MET A 225 -19.54 -1.38 1.04
CA MET A 225 -20.08 -2.24 2.11
C MET A 225 -21.56 -1.91 2.43
N HIS A 226 -22.36 -1.61 1.40
CA HIS A 226 -23.79 -1.30 1.49
C HIS A 226 -24.59 -2.04 0.42
#